data_AF-A0A4P7WWJ8-F1
#
_entry.id   AF-A0A4P7WWJ8-F1
#
_cell.length_a   1.000
_cell.length_b   1.000
_cell.length_c   1.000
_cell.angle_alpha   90.00
_cell.angle_beta   90.00
_cell.angle_gamma   90.00
#
_symmetry.space_group_name_H-M   'P 1'
#
loop_
_entity.id
_entity.type
_entity.pdbx_description
1 polymer ?
#
loop_
_entity_poly.entity_id
_entity_poly.type
_entity_poly.pdbx_seq_one_letter_code
_entity_poly.pdbx_strand_id
1 'polypeptide(L)'
;MKKLAIIITVLLNMFLMSCSVQEDEIEIPNEYKVGVVNVEYTELDYEILELINAHRISKDLRVLTILNEASKEAIAHNQYMVNQGASSHDYFYVRSQNLKDAVNAITVSENVGYGFSNAQALVNAWLNSDGHRENIENPNVTDFGISTKKDAEGRNYFTNIFVRL
;
A
#
# COMPACT_ATOMS: atom_id res chain seq x y z
N MET A 1 -71.20 -35.69 -19.14
CA MET A 1 -71.15 -36.55 -17.92
C MET A 1 -69.88 -37.37 -17.93
N LYS A 2 -69.30 -37.60 -16.74
CA LYS A 2 -68.07 -38.34 -16.41
C LYS A 2 -66.76 -37.53 -16.53
N LYS A 3 -66.38 -36.99 -15.37
CA LYS A 3 -65.04 -36.50 -15.02
C LYS A 3 -64.09 -37.71 -14.97
N LEU A 4 -62.94 -37.65 -15.63
CA LEU A 4 -61.86 -38.63 -15.45
C LEU A 4 -60.71 -37.90 -14.75
N ALA A 5 -60.43 -38.34 -13.53
CA ALA A 5 -59.35 -37.84 -12.70
C ALA A 5 -58.01 -38.33 -13.25
N ILE A 6 -57.10 -37.40 -13.57
CA ILE A 6 -55.70 -37.71 -13.84
C ILE A 6 -54.93 -37.23 -12.60
N ILE A 7 -54.50 -38.19 -11.80
CA ILE A 7 -53.57 -37.98 -10.69
C ILE A 7 -52.21 -37.69 -11.32
N ILE A 8 -51.85 -36.41 -11.39
CA ILE A 8 -50.51 -35.98 -11.77
C ILE A 8 -49.68 -35.94 -10.50
N THR A 9 -48.84 -36.95 -10.31
CA THR A 9 -47.83 -36.97 -9.26
C THR A 9 -46.85 -35.82 -9.51
N VAL A 10 -46.92 -34.77 -8.69
CA VAL A 10 -46.00 -33.63 -8.74
C VAL A 10 -44.66 -34.09 -8.18
N LEU A 11 -43.71 -34.42 -9.06
CA LEU A 11 -42.29 -34.53 -8.72
C LEU A 11 -41.77 -33.11 -8.45
N LEU A 12 -41.75 -32.75 -7.17
CA LEU A 12 -41.11 -31.54 -6.66
C LEU A 12 -39.59 -31.66 -6.86
N ASN A 13 -39.08 -31.19 -7.99
CA ASN A 13 -37.66 -30.93 -8.18
C ASN A 13 -37.27 -29.77 -7.26
N MET A 14 -36.82 -30.08 -6.05
CA MET A 14 -36.06 -29.14 -5.23
C MET A 14 -34.72 -28.89 -5.93
N PHE A 15 -34.68 -27.91 -6.82
CA PHE A 15 -33.43 -27.26 -7.20
C PHE A 15 -32.91 -26.53 -5.95
N LEU A 16 -32.05 -27.20 -5.20
CA LEU A 16 -31.17 -26.55 -4.25
C LEU A 16 -30.18 -25.74 -5.09
N MET A 17 -30.51 -24.48 -5.37
CA MET A 17 -29.51 -23.49 -5.77
C MET A 17 -28.55 -23.32 -4.58
N SER A 18 -27.52 -24.17 -4.57
CA SER A 18 -26.34 -23.97 -3.75
C SER A 18 -25.63 -22.75 -4.31
N CYS A 19 -25.98 -21.56 -3.83
CA CYS A 19 -25.05 -20.44 -3.88
C CYS A 19 -23.90 -20.79 -2.93
N SER A 20 -22.89 -21.51 -3.44
CA SER A 20 -21.58 -21.43 -2.81
C SER A 20 -21.18 -19.97 -2.92
N VAL A 21 -21.06 -19.30 -1.79
CA VAL A 21 -20.32 -18.04 -1.74
C VAL A 21 -18.92 -18.43 -2.19
N GLN A 22 -18.57 -18.04 -3.42
CA GLN A 22 -17.21 -18.14 -3.87
C GLN A 22 -16.47 -17.12 -3.00
N GLU A 23 -15.75 -17.61 -2.00
CA GLU A 23 -14.71 -16.81 -1.38
C GLU A 23 -13.74 -16.51 -2.52
N ASP A 24 -13.92 -15.35 -3.14
CA ASP A 24 -12.95 -14.81 -4.08
C ASP A 24 -11.67 -14.65 -3.25
N GLU A 25 -10.78 -15.64 -3.32
CA GLU A 25 -9.39 -15.52 -2.87
C GLU A 25 -8.88 -14.24 -3.52
N ILE A 26 -8.67 -13.20 -2.72
CA ILE A 26 -8.12 -11.95 -3.23
C ILE A 26 -6.75 -12.31 -3.79
N GLU A 27 -6.63 -12.30 -5.12
CA GLU A 27 -5.39 -12.63 -5.79
C GLU A 27 -4.36 -11.52 -5.52
N ILE A 28 -3.57 -11.72 -4.47
CA ILE A 28 -2.48 -10.80 -4.11
C ILE A 28 -1.37 -10.92 -5.16
N PRO A 29 -0.85 -9.80 -5.70
CA PRO A 29 0.24 -9.84 -6.66
C PRO A 29 1.50 -10.49 -6.08
N ASN A 30 2.31 -11.11 -6.94
CA ASN A 30 3.51 -11.83 -6.51
C ASN A 30 4.55 -10.91 -5.84
N GLU A 31 4.54 -9.62 -6.13
CA GLU A 31 5.38 -8.62 -5.48
C GLU A 31 5.17 -8.55 -3.97
N TYR A 32 3.98 -8.90 -3.49
CA TYR A 32 3.64 -8.97 -2.06
C TYR A 32 3.74 -10.40 -1.50
N LYS A 33 4.04 -11.41 -2.33
CA LYS A 33 4.27 -12.79 -1.89
C LYS A 33 5.74 -12.94 -1.51
N VAL A 34 6.00 -12.75 -0.22
CA VAL A 34 7.31 -12.67 0.46
C VAL A 34 8.40 -13.57 -0.15
N GLY A 35 9.47 -12.92 -0.62
CA GLY A 35 10.83 -13.44 -0.70
C GLY A 35 11.76 -12.58 0.16
N VAL A 36 13.04 -12.97 0.29
CA VAL A 36 14.04 -12.13 0.95
C VAL A 36 14.26 -10.87 0.12
N VAL A 37 13.64 -9.75 0.51
CA VAL A 37 13.88 -8.44 -0.08
C VAL A 37 15.08 -7.81 0.64
N ASN A 38 16.18 -7.65 -0.09
CA ASN A 38 17.31 -6.85 0.38
C ASN A 38 16.92 -5.37 0.29
N VAL A 39 17.02 -4.66 1.41
CA VAL A 39 16.72 -3.23 1.45
C VAL A 39 17.97 -2.46 1.08
N GLU A 40 17.89 -1.73 -0.02
CA GLU A 40 18.92 -0.81 -0.49
C GLU A 40 18.31 0.57 -0.63
N TYR A 41 19.05 1.59 -0.21
CA TYR A 41 18.63 2.98 -0.27
C TYR A 41 19.43 3.72 -1.34
N THR A 42 18.72 4.45 -2.18
CA THR A 42 19.30 5.39 -3.13
C THR A 42 19.68 6.69 -2.43
N GLU A 43 20.47 7.53 -3.09
CA GLU A 43 20.75 8.89 -2.61
C GLU A 43 19.46 9.70 -2.43
N LEU A 44 18.51 9.58 -3.36
CA LEU A 44 17.19 10.22 -3.27
C LEU A 44 16.41 9.78 -2.01
N ASP A 45 16.49 8.51 -1.61
CA ASP A 45 15.78 8.02 -0.43
C ASP A 45 16.28 8.70 0.85
N TYR A 46 17.60 8.92 0.97
CA TYR A 46 18.19 9.64 2.09
C TYR A 46 17.85 11.13 2.05
N GLU A 47 17.96 11.78 0.89
CA GLU A 47 17.58 13.20 0.74
C GLU A 47 16.11 13.44 1.12
N ILE A 48 15.20 12.54 0.73
CA ILE A 48 13.78 12.61 1.09
C ILE A 48 13.59 12.54 2.60
N LEU A 49 14.25 11.60 3.28
CA LEU A 49 14.20 11.48 4.73
C LEU A 49 14.72 12.73 5.41
N GLU A 50 15.87 13.25 4.97
CA GLU A 50 16.49 14.46 5.52
C GLU A 50 15.57 15.67 5.39
N LEU A 51 14.97 15.88 4.22
CA LEU A 51 14.04 16.98 3.97
C LEU A 51 12.76 16.87 4.80
N ILE A 52 12.19 15.66 4.91
CA ILE A 52 11.01 15.41 5.76
C ILE A 52 11.35 15.66 7.23
N ASN A 53 12.50 15.20 7.71
CA ASN A 53 12.94 15.42 9.09
C ASN A 53 13.25 16.90 9.36
N ALA A 54 13.86 17.62 8.41
CA ALA A 54 14.07 19.06 8.51
C ALA A 54 12.74 19.82 8.63
N HIS A 55 11.75 19.45 7.81
CA HIS A 55 10.39 19.99 7.93
C HIS A 55 9.77 19.68 9.29
N ARG A 56 9.84 18.43 9.75
CA ARG A 56 9.31 18.01 11.06
C ARG A 56 9.95 18.78 12.21
N ILE A 57 11.27 18.97 12.19
CA ILE A 57 11.99 19.80 13.18
C ILE A 57 11.45 21.24 13.18
N SER A 58 11.20 21.83 12.02
CA SER A 58 10.65 23.19 11.92
C SER A 58 9.23 23.34 12.49
N LYS A 59 8.56 22.20 12.75
CA LYS A 59 7.20 22.09 13.30
C LYS A 59 7.20 21.56 14.74
N ASP A 60 8.36 21.50 15.39
CA ASP A 60 8.56 20.92 16.73
C ASP A 60 8.13 19.44 16.83
N LEU A 61 8.22 18.71 15.71
CA LEU A 61 7.92 17.28 15.65
C LEU A 61 9.19 16.44 15.75
N ARG A 62 9.07 15.25 16.32
CA ARG A 62 10.18 14.28 16.41
C ARG A 62 10.61 13.83 15.03
N VAL A 63 11.91 13.70 14.81
CA VAL A 63 12.48 13.07 13.61
C VAL A 63 12.05 11.60 13.52
N LEU A 64 11.93 11.11 12.30
CA LEU A 64 11.61 9.72 11.99
C LEU A 64 12.89 8.92 11.78
N THR A 65 12.85 7.65 12.19
CA THR A 65 13.93 6.69 11.99
C THR A 65 13.58 5.71 10.87
N ILE A 66 14.56 5.31 10.08
CA ILE A 66 14.35 4.29 9.05
C ILE A 66 13.97 2.95 9.70
N LEU A 67 12.86 2.37 9.25
CA LEU A 67 12.42 1.03 9.57
C LEU A 67 12.46 0.16 8.32
N ASN A 68 13.44 -0.74 8.25
CA ASN A 68 13.67 -1.57 7.07
C ASN A 68 12.44 -2.41 6.67
N GLU A 69 11.63 -2.88 7.62
CA GLU A 69 10.40 -3.62 7.30
C GLU A 69 9.40 -2.75 6.52
N ALA A 70 9.27 -1.45 6.86
CA ALA A 70 8.45 -0.52 6.09
C ALA A 70 9.05 -0.25 4.69
N SER A 71 10.38 -0.16 4.57
CA SER A 71 11.04 0.00 3.28
C SER A 71 10.87 -1.24 2.38
N LYS A 72 10.81 -2.47 2.93
CA LYS A 72 10.51 -3.68 2.13
C LYS A 72 9.13 -3.59 1.46
N GLU A 73 8.11 -3.16 2.21
CA GLU A 73 6.76 -2.95 1.68
C GLU A 73 6.74 -1.83 0.61
N ALA A 74 7.51 -0.76 0.81
CA ALA A 74 7.66 0.31 -0.17
C ALA A 74 8.36 -0.17 -1.47
N ILE A 75 9.39 -1.02 -1.36
CA ILE A 75 10.10 -1.62 -2.50
C ILE A 75 9.15 -2.50 -3.31
N ALA A 76 8.39 -3.38 -2.65
CA ALA A 76 7.41 -4.24 -3.28
C ALA A 76 6.34 -3.41 -4.03
N HIS A 77 5.83 -2.35 -3.39
CA HIS A 77 4.83 -1.49 -4.01
C HIS A 77 5.36 -0.71 -5.23
N ASN A 78 6.57 -0.17 -5.13
CA ASN A 78 7.20 0.49 -6.28
C ASN A 78 7.42 -0.48 -7.44
N GLN A 79 7.81 -1.73 -7.17
CA GLN A 79 7.92 -2.75 -8.21
C GLN A 79 6.56 -3.01 -8.86
N TYR A 80 5.50 -3.11 -8.06
CA TYR A 80 4.14 -3.24 -8.56
C TYR A 80 3.73 -2.04 -9.44
N MET A 81 3.91 -0.80 -8.98
CA MET A 81 3.56 0.40 -9.73
C MET A 81 4.35 0.52 -11.04
N VAL A 82 5.63 0.16 -11.04
CA VAL A 82 6.44 0.07 -12.28
C VAL A 82 5.85 -0.96 -13.24
N ASN A 83 5.46 -2.14 -12.75
CA ASN A 83 4.86 -3.19 -13.57
C ASN A 83 3.49 -2.78 -14.15
N GLN A 84 2.71 -1.98 -13.41
CA GLN A 84 1.44 -1.42 -13.88
C GLN A 84 1.64 -0.19 -14.78
N GLY A 85 2.80 0.46 -14.73
CA GLY A 85 3.06 1.72 -15.43
C GLY A 85 2.24 2.90 -14.89
N ALA A 86 1.78 2.83 -13.64
CA ALA A 86 0.91 3.82 -13.01
C ALA A 86 1.17 3.92 -11.50
N SER A 87 1.10 5.14 -10.95
CA SER A 87 1.10 5.35 -9.51
C SER A 87 -0.27 4.98 -8.92
N SER A 88 -0.30 4.25 -7.82
CA SER A 88 -1.54 3.89 -7.12
C SER A 88 -1.32 3.71 -5.62
N HIS A 89 -2.41 3.48 -4.88
CA HIS A 89 -2.39 3.04 -3.49
C HIS A 89 -2.84 1.58 -3.35
N ASP A 90 -2.80 0.82 -4.45
CA ASP A 90 -3.35 -0.54 -4.49
C ASP A 90 -2.69 -1.43 -3.44
N TYR A 91 -3.48 -2.30 -2.83
CA TYR A 91 -3.03 -3.24 -1.79
C TYR A 91 -2.42 -2.58 -0.54
N PHE A 92 -2.73 -1.29 -0.27
CA PHE A 92 -2.30 -0.63 0.96
C PHE A 92 -2.73 -1.39 2.22
N TYR A 93 -3.92 -2.00 2.22
CA TYR A 93 -4.38 -2.81 3.35
C TYR A 93 -3.47 -4.02 3.63
N VAL A 94 -2.87 -4.62 2.59
CA VAL A 94 -1.89 -5.71 2.75
C VAL A 94 -0.60 -5.17 3.37
N ARG A 95 -0.04 -4.09 2.81
CA ARG A 95 1.17 -3.46 3.38
C ARG A 95 0.99 -3.08 4.84
N SER A 96 -0.16 -2.47 5.16
CA SER A 96 -0.50 -2.09 6.52
C SER A 96 -0.62 -3.31 7.43
N GLN A 97 -1.25 -4.40 6.96
CA GLN A 97 -1.39 -5.63 7.72
C GLN A 97 -0.05 -6.32 7.94
N ASN A 98 0.79 -6.42 6.92
CA ASN A 98 2.14 -6.98 7.02
C ASN A 98 2.98 -6.25 8.08
N LEU A 99 2.90 -4.90 8.13
CA LEU A 99 3.62 -4.12 9.15
C LEU A 99 3.03 -4.27 10.55
N LYS A 100 1.71 -4.41 10.68
CA LYS A 100 1.09 -4.77 11.95
C LYS A 100 1.61 -6.11 12.45
N ASP A 101 1.73 -7.09 11.57
CA ASP A 101 2.14 -8.45 11.95
C ASP A 101 3.65 -8.57 12.17
N ALA A 102 4.47 -7.88 11.37
CA ALA A 102 5.93 -8.00 11.41
C ALA A 102 6.58 -7.17 12.54
N VAL A 103 6.04 -5.98 12.82
CA VAL A 103 6.66 -5.01 13.75
C VAL A 103 5.71 -4.49 14.82
N ASN A 104 4.49 -5.03 14.93
CA ASN A 104 3.45 -4.55 15.83
C ASN A 104 3.07 -3.08 15.60
N ALA A 105 3.06 -2.64 14.34
CA ALA A 105 2.65 -1.28 13.99
C ALA A 105 1.23 -0.97 14.52
N ILE A 106 1.07 0.14 15.23
CA ILE A 106 -0.23 0.63 15.71
C ILE A 106 -0.98 1.34 14.59
N THR A 107 -0.28 2.21 13.86
CA THR A 107 -0.83 2.91 12.69
C THR A 107 0.18 2.94 11.56
N VAL A 108 -0.33 2.83 10.33
CA VAL A 108 0.45 2.91 9.09
C VAL A 108 -0.25 3.90 8.17
N SER A 109 0.51 4.78 7.53
CA SER A 109 0.03 5.68 6.47
C SER A 109 1.07 5.76 5.36
N GLU A 110 0.68 6.19 4.16
CA GLU A 110 1.60 6.27 3.03
C GLU A 110 1.41 7.52 2.17
N ASN A 111 2.51 7.96 1.57
CA ASN A 111 2.54 8.91 0.48
C ASN A 111 3.14 8.22 -0.75
N VAL A 112 2.52 8.43 -1.91
CA VAL A 112 3.01 7.95 -3.21
C VAL A 112 3.40 9.15 -4.07
N GLY A 113 4.42 8.98 -4.89
CA GLY A 113 4.89 10.00 -5.83
C GLY A 113 5.35 9.39 -7.15
N TYR A 114 5.32 10.19 -8.21
CA TYR A 114 5.71 9.74 -9.56
C TYR A 114 6.27 10.87 -10.40
N GLY A 115 7.30 10.57 -11.20
CA GLY A 115 7.84 11.47 -12.22
C GLY A 115 8.82 12.54 -11.71
N PHE A 116 9.03 12.64 -10.39
CA PHE A 116 10.00 13.58 -9.82
C PHE A 116 11.44 13.06 -9.99
N SER A 117 12.38 13.96 -10.31
CA SER A 117 13.81 13.64 -10.41
C SER A 117 14.64 14.23 -9.28
N ASN A 118 14.03 14.98 -8.37
CA ASN A 118 14.70 15.61 -7.24
C ASN A 118 13.84 15.52 -5.97
N ALA A 119 14.47 15.25 -4.83
CA ALA A 119 13.80 15.07 -3.55
C ALA A 119 13.06 16.32 -3.08
N GLN A 120 13.65 17.51 -3.29
CA GLN A 120 13.04 18.79 -2.88
C GLN A 120 11.67 19.03 -3.52
N ALA A 121 11.53 18.79 -4.82
CA ALA A 121 10.26 18.97 -5.54
C ALA A 121 9.23 17.93 -5.12
N LEU A 122 9.64 16.69 -4.88
CA LEU A 122 8.76 15.64 -4.37
C LEU A 122 8.22 16.00 -2.97
N VAL A 123 9.11 16.34 -2.03
CA VAL A 123 8.73 16.68 -0.66
C VAL A 123 7.87 17.95 -0.64
N ASN A 124 8.21 18.97 -1.44
CA ASN A 124 7.37 20.16 -1.57
C ASN A 124 5.98 19.83 -2.14
N ALA A 125 5.88 18.93 -3.12
CA ALA A 125 4.60 18.49 -3.66
C ALA A 125 3.76 17.75 -2.60
N TRP A 126 4.38 16.88 -1.79
CA TRP A 126 3.70 16.25 -0.66
C TRP A 126 3.26 17.25 0.40
N LEU A 127 4.09 18.22 0.77
CA LEU A 127 3.72 19.26 1.74
C LEU A 127 2.59 20.18 1.25
N ASN A 128 2.47 20.39 -0.06
CA ASN A 128 1.39 21.17 -0.66
C ASN A 128 0.08 20.38 -0.85
N SER A 129 0.06 19.08 -0.55
CA SER A 129 -1.15 18.25 -0.55
C SER A 129 -1.58 17.98 0.88
N ASP A 130 -2.82 18.33 1.23
CA ASP A 130 -3.31 18.23 2.61
C ASP A 130 -3.18 16.81 3.17
N GLY A 131 -3.63 15.79 2.45
CA GLY A 131 -3.54 14.40 2.91
C GLY A 131 -2.09 13.89 3.04
N HIS A 132 -1.20 14.28 2.13
CA HIS A 132 0.21 13.88 2.22
C HIS A 132 0.94 14.62 3.34
N ARG A 133 0.63 15.91 3.54
CA ARG A 133 1.17 16.73 4.62
C ARG A 133 0.72 16.21 5.98
N GLU A 134 -0.54 15.80 6.12
CA GLU A 134 -1.06 15.19 7.36
C GLU A 134 -0.25 13.95 7.78
N ASN A 135 0.13 13.09 6.82
CA ASN A 135 0.99 11.94 7.10
C ASN A 135 2.39 12.38 7.59
N ILE A 136 3.00 13.35 6.90
CA ILE A 136 4.33 13.89 7.24
C ILE A 136 4.33 14.60 8.60
N GLU A 137 3.26 15.31 8.94
CA GLU A 137 3.16 16.12 10.18
C GLU A 137 2.50 15.36 11.34
N ASN A 138 2.15 14.07 11.18
CA ASN A 138 1.55 13.30 12.25
C ASN A 138 2.53 13.21 13.45
N PRO A 139 2.15 13.68 14.65
CA PRO A 139 3.05 13.68 15.81
C PRO A 139 3.27 12.28 16.41
N ASN A 140 2.41 11.33 16.06
CA ASN A 140 2.44 9.98 16.65
C ASN A 140 3.33 9.01 15.88
N VAL A 141 3.67 9.29 14.61
CA VAL A 141 4.57 8.42 13.85
C VAL A 141 6.00 8.57 14.35
N THR A 142 6.72 7.46 14.37
CA THR A 142 8.08 7.32 14.91
C THR A 142 9.05 6.83 13.84
N ASP A 143 8.53 6.10 12.86
CA ASP A 143 9.33 5.33 11.91
C ASP A 143 8.91 5.62 10.47
N PHE A 144 9.85 5.34 9.57
CA PHE A 144 9.82 5.74 8.17
C PHE A 144 10.31 4.60 7.28
N GLY A 145 9.56 4.27 6.25
CA GLY A 145 9.97 3.42 5.14
C GLY A 145 9.96 4.20 3.84
N ILE A 146 10.93 3.94 2.96
CA ILE A 146 11.02 4.62 1.66
C ILE A 146 11.56 3.68 0.61
N SER A 147 11.10 3.89 -0.61
CA SER A 147 11.74 3.36 -1.80
C SER A 147 11.59 4.35 -2.95
N THR A 148 12.63 4.44 -3.76
CA THR A 148 12.62 5.04 -5.10
C THR A 148 12.94 3.98 -6.14
N LYS A 149 12.14 3.89 -7.20
CA LYS A 149 12.38 2.94 -8.30
C LYS A 149 12.13 3.60 -9.66
N LYS A 150 13.05 3.40 -10.60
CA LYS A 150 12.89 3.85 -11.99
C LYS A 150 12.19 2.79 -12.85
N ASP A 151 11.34 3.24 -13.76
CA ASP A 151 10.90 2.43 -14.90
C ASP A 151 11.92 2.46 -16.05
N ALA A 152 11.60 1.75 -17.13
CA ALA A 152 12.45 1.65 -18.33
C ALA A 152 12.66 3.00 -19.04
N GLU A 153 11.73 3.94 -18.87
CA GLU A 153 11.81 5.30 -19.41
C GLU A 153 12.56 6.26 -18.47
N GLY A 154 13.04 5.78 -17.33
CA GLY A 154 13.80 6.56 -16.35
C GLY A 154 12.94 7.41 -15.41
N ARG A 155 11.62 7.21 -15.38
CA ARG A 155 10.68 7.92 -14.51
C ARG A 155 10.69 7.25 -13.13
N ASN A 156 10.86 8.05 -12.07
CA ASN A 156 10.87 7.53 -10.71
C ASN A 156 9.45 7.32 -10.19
N TYR A 157 9.27 6.25 -9.42
CA TYR A 157 8.15 5.96 -8.54
C TYR A 157 8.65 6.00 -7.11
N PHE A 158 7.84 6.57 -6.22
CA PHE A 158 8.17 6.77 -4.82
C PHE A 158 7.04 6.22 -3.95
N THR A 159 7.42 5.47 -2.92
CA THR A 159 6.51 5.07 -1.85
C THR A 159 7.17 5.42 -0.52
N ASN A 160 6.52 6.27 0.27
CA ASN A 160 6.95 6.62 1.61
C ASN A 160 5.90 6.16 2.62
N ILE A 161 6.29 5.29 3.56
CA ILE A 161 5.41 4.74 4.59
C ILE A 161 5.80 5.34 5.95
N PHE A 162 4.82 5.78 6.70
CA PHE A 162 4.98 6.25 8.07
C PHE A 162 4.38 5.23 9.02
N VAL A 163 5.10 4.93 10.10
CA VAL A 163 4.70 3.93 11.07
C VAL A 163 4.72 4.53 12.47
N ARG A 164 3.68 4.22 13.25
CA ARG A 164 3.68 4.35 14.71
C ARG A 164 3.86 2.95 15.29
N LEU A 165 4.93 2.76 16.05
CA LEU A 165 5.11 1.59 16.90
C LEU A 165 4.49 1.80 18.30
#